data_AF-A0A0U2JET9-F1
#
_entry.id   AF-A0A0U2JET9-F1
#
_cell.length_a   1.000
_cell.length_b   1.000
_cell.length_c   1.000
_cell.angle_alpha   90.00
_cell.angle_beta   90.00
_cell.angle_gamma   90.00
#
_symmetry.space_group_name_H-M   'P 1'
#
loop_
_entity.id
_entity.type
_entity.pdbx_description
1 polymer ?
#
loop_
_entity_poly.entity_id
_entity_poly.type
_entity_poly.pdbx_seq_one_letter_code
_entity_poly.pdbx_strand_id
1 'polypeptide(L)'
;MRIRLADLLRGSERKADAYSRALQAARVRAAYQRSYFAPALFSLVPVPTDVIDSMAVDSHWRLYYNDAWVATHTVEENATLLIHEVGHLLRDHEGRKKTAGIRDHRRWNTASDCEINDDLHAEGLPLPGDPPLPGEYGLPGGDTAEIYY
;
A
#
# COMPACT_ATOMS: atom_id res chain seq x y z
N MET A 1 -5.24 27.01 -1.93
CA MET A 1 -6.36 26.05 -1.95
C MET A 1 -5.79 24.68 -1.60
N ARG A 2 -6.20 24.05 -0.49
CA ARG A 2 -5.61 22.80 0.01
C ARG A 2 -6.30 21.62 -0.69
N ILE A 3 -5.57 20.90 -1.54
CA ILE A 3 -6.06 19.71 -2.28
C ILE A 3 -6.19 18.54 -1.29
N ARG A 4 -7.27 17.77 -1.36
CA ARG A 4 -7.48 16.55 -0.54
C ARG A 4 -7.26 15.31 -1.39
N LEU A 5 -6.99 14.16 -0.76
CA LEU A 5 -6.81 12.88 -1.46
C LEU A 5 -8.03 12.56 -2.36
N ALA A 6 -9.24 12.87 -1.89
CA ALA A 6 -10.47 12.71 -2.65
C ALA A 6 -10.53 13.54 -3.95
N ASP A 7 -9.79 14.65 -4.04
CA ASP A 7 -9.70 15.47 -5.25
C ASP A 7 -8.79 14.84 -6.30
N LEU A 8 -7.76 14.11 -5.86
CA LEU A 8 -6.89 13.33 -6.74
C LEU A 8 -7.60 12.11 -7.33
N LEU A 9 -8.60 11.57 -6.62
CA LEU A 9 -9.44 10.48 -7.12
C LEU A 9 -10.25 10.88 -8.37
N ARG A 10 -10.41 12.19 -8.66
CA ARG A 10 -11.24 12.70 -9.76
C ARG A 10 -10.44 13.20 -10.97
N GLY A 11 -9.11 13.29 -10.88
CA GLY A 11 -8.27 13.98 -11.87
C GLY A 11 -7.35 13.07 -12.70
N SER A 12 -7.86 11.99 -13.29
CA SER A 12 -7.04 10.95 -13.96
C SER A 12 -6.56 11.28 -15.38
N GLU A 13 -6.58 12.54 -15.83
CA GLU A 13 -6.19 12.90 -17.22
C GLU A 13 -4.83 13.59 -17.34
N ARG A 14 -3.98 13.56 -16.30
CA ARG A 14 -2.62 14.08 -16.44
C ARG A 14 -1.74 13.03 -17.12
N LYS A 15 -1.17 13.39 -18.28
CA LYS A 15 -0.06 12.65 -18.92
C LYS A 15 0.98 12.34 -17.84
N ALA A 16 1.34 11.07 -17.71
CA ALA A 16 2.35 10.63 -16.77
C ALA A 16 3.71 11.18 -17.21
N ASP A 17 4.16 12.26 -16.58
CA ASP A 17 5.60 12.53 -16.49
C ASP A 17 6.25 11.30 -15.83
N ALA A 18 7.46 10.95 -16.25
CA ALA A 18 8.17 9.82 -15.67
C ALA A 18 8.32 10.03 -14.15
N TYR A 19 7.69 9.15 -13.36
CA TYR A 19 7.77 9.16 -11.89
C TYR A 19 9.19 8.88 -11.39
N SER A 20 9.50 9.19 -10.12
CA SER A 20 10.89 9.24 -9.65
C SER A 20 11.68 7.94 -9.85
N ARG A 21 12.98 8.07 -10.13
CA ARG A 21 13.90 6.92 -10.33
C ARG A 21 13.91 5.98 -9.13
N ALA A 22 13.79 6.52 -7.93
CA ALA A 22 13.71 5.73 -6.70
C ALA A 22 12.45 4.84 -6.68
N LEU A 23 11.28 5.38 -7.05
CA LEU A 23 10.05 4.59 -7.17
C LEU A 23 10.16 3.54 -8.30
N GLN A 24 10.81 3.86 -9.42
CA GLN A 24 11.08 2.88 -10.49
C GLN A 24 11.96 1.73 -9.99
N ALA A 25 13.04 2.04 -9.26
CA ALA A 25 13.93 1.04 -8.68
C ALA A 25 13.20 0.15 -7.66
N ALA A 26 12.40 0.74 -6.77
CA ALA A 26 11.58 0.02 -5.81
C ALA A 26 10.57 -0.91 -6.50
N ARG A 27 9.92 -0.46 -7.57
CA ARG A 27 8.96 -1.26 -8.34
C ARG A 27 9.60 -2.48 -9.00
N VAL A 28 10.78 -2.29 -9.62
CA VAL A 28 11.54 -3.41 -10.20
C VAL A 28 12.01 -4.37 -9.10
N ARG A 29 12.54 -3.84 -7.99
CA ARG A 29 12.96 -4.65 -6.84
C ARG A 29 11.81 -5.46 -6.26
N ALA A 30 10.63 -4.87 -6.09
CA ALA A 30 9.41 -5.53 -5.63
C ALA A 30 9.02 -6.69 -6.55
N ALA A 31 9.08 -6.49 -7.88
CA ALA A 31 8.80 -7.53 -8.86
C ALA A 31 9.83 -8.67 -8.84
N TYR A 32 11.09 -8.39 -8.49
CA TYR A 32 12.08 -9.44 -8.24
C TYR A 32 11.84 -10.18 -6.92
N GLN A 33 11.46 -9.46 -5.86
CA GLN A 33 11.20 -10.03 -4.54
C GLN A 33 9.97 -10.94 -4.54
N ARG A 34 8.91 -10.56 -5.28
CA ARG A 34 7.69 -11.36 -5.49
C ARG A 34 7.31 -11.36 -6.96
N SER A 35 7.91 -12.26 -7.73
CA SER A 35 7.70 -12.36 -9.19
C SER A 35 6.24 -12.57 -9.60
N TYR A 36 5.47 -13.31 -8.80
CA TYR A 36 4.04 -13.51 -9.03
C TYR A 36 3.18 -12.25 -8.81
N PHE A 37 3.71 -11.21 -8.14
CA PHE A 37 3.07 -9.89 -8.03
C PHE A 37 3.41 -8.95 -9.20
N ALA A 38 4.35 -9.32 -10.08
CA ALA A 38 4.81 -8.43 -11.14
C ALA A 38 3.68 -7.87 -12.02
N PRO A 39 2.69 -8.66 -12.51
CA PRO A 39 1.58 -8.09 -13.29
C PRO A 39 0.81 -7.00 -12.53
N ALA A 40 0.60 -7.18 -11.24
CA ALA A 40 -0.10 -6.22 -10.39
C ALA A 40 0.74 -4.95 -10.15
N LEU A 41 2.01 -5.11 -9.79
CA LEU A 41 2.96 -4.00 -9.58
C LEU A 41 3.11 -3.10 -10.82
N PHE A 42 3.13 -3.70 -12.01
CA PHE A 42 3.23 -2.96 -13.28
C PHE A 42 1.89 -2.44 -13.81
N SER A 43 0.77 -2.89 -13.24
CA SER A 43 -0.56 -2.31 -13.52
C SER A 43 -0.85 -1.05 -12.71
N LEU A 44 -0.09 -0.80 -11.62
CA LEU A 44 -0.24 0.40 -10.80
C LEU A 44 0.09 1.67 -11.60
N VAL A 45 -0.84 2.62 -11.59
CA VAL A 45 -0.69 3.96 -12.16
C VAL A 45 -0.15 4.92 -11.10
N PRO A 46 1.13 5.36 -11.17
CA PRO A 46 1.69 6.29 -10.20
C PRO A 46 1.05 7.67 -10.28
N VAL A 47 0.72 8.24 -9.13
CA VAL A 47 0.18 9.60 -8.97
C VAL A 47 0.98 10.31 -7.89
N PRO A 48 1.96 11.17 -8.25
CA PRO A 48 2.72 11.94 -7.26
C PRO A 48 1.79 12.87 -6.49
N THR A 49 1.97 12.95 -5.17
CA THR A 49 1.18 13.79 -4.27
C THR A 49 1.94 14.10 -2.98
N ASP A 50 1.71 15.28 -2.42
CA ASP A 50 2.19 15.72 -1.10
C ASP A 50 1.09 15.64 -0.02
N VAL A 51 -0.09 15.10 -0.36
CA VAL A 51 -1.26 15.05 0.54
C VAL A 51 -1.16 13.90 1.55
N ILE A 52 -0.40 12.86 1.23
CA ILE A 52 -0.12 11.73 2.13
C ILE A 52 1.37 11.70 2.43
N ASP A 53 1.73 11.28 3.63
CA ASP A 53 3.13 11.16 4.06
C ASP A 53 3.63 9.71 3.88
N SER A 54 3.24 9.05 2.78
CA SER A 54 3.61 7.66 2.46
C SER A 54 3.22 7.31 1.00
N MET A 55 2.98 6.03 0.74
CA MET A 55 2.26 5.48 -0.41
C MET A 55 0.84 5.06 0.00
N ALA A 56 -0.08 5.00 -0.96
CA ALA A 56 -1.40 4.44 -0.78
C ALA A 56 -1.99 4.02 -2.14
N VAL A 57 -2.86 3.01 -2.16
CA VAL A 57 -3.62 2.63 -3.36
C VAL A 57 -5.13 2.86 -3.23
N ASP A 58 -5.82 2.82 -4.37
CA ASP A 58 -7.27 2.74 -4.42
C ASP A 58 -7.78 1.64 -5.36
N SER A 59 -9.10 1.42 -5.35
CA SER A 59 -9.76 0.41 -6.18
C SER A 59 -9.65 0.64 -7.70
N HIS A 60 -9.04 1.75 -8.14
CA HIS A 60 -8.76 2.05 -9.55
C HIS A 60 -7.29 1.82 -9.91
N TRP A 61 -6.53 1.11 -9.07
CA TRP A 61 -5.13 0.77 -9.29
C TRP A 61 -4.20 1.99 -9.37
N ARG A 62 -4.61 3.10 -8.77
CA ARG A 62 -3.74 4.28 -8.64
C ARG A 62 -2.87 4.13 -7.41
N LEU A 63 -1.57 4.28 -7.60
CA LEU A 63 -0.59 4.37 -6.53
C LEU A 63 -0.32 5.85 -6.26
N TYR A 64 -0.91 6.37 -5.20
CA TYR A 64 -0.54 7.66 -4.63
C TYR A 64 0.79 7.52 -3.92
N TYR A 65 1.73 8.42 -4.17
CA TYR A 65 3.03 8.38 -3.50
C TYR A 65 3.58 9.78 -3.28
N ASN A 66 4.26 9.95 -2.16
CA ASN A 66 4.99 11.16 -1.82
C ASN A 66 6.48 11.01 -2.13
N ASP A 67 7.00 11.83 -3.05
CA ASP A 67 8.40 11.77 -3.47
C ASP A 67 9.39 12.03 -2.31
N ALA A 68 9.02 12.86 -1.34
CA ALA A 68 9.86 13.08 -0.15
C ALA A 68 9.97 11.82 0.70
N TRP A 69 8.86 11.09 0.89
CA TRP A 69 8.86 9.79 1.55
C TRP A 69 9.74 8.78 0.80
N VAL A 70 9.56 8.66 -0.52
CA VAL A 70 10.35 7.72 -1.33
C VAL A 70 11.85 8.03 -1.21
N ALA A 71 12.22 9.32 -1.20
CA ALA A 71 13.61 9.76 -1.12
C ALA A 71 14.27 9.52 0.24
N THR A 72 13.51 9.42 1.34
CA THR A 72 14.05 9.19 2.68
C THR A 72 14.12 7.72 3.09
N HIS A 73 13.60 6.81 2.27
CA HIS A 73 13.59 5.36 2.54
C HIS A 73 14.46 4.61 1.53
N THR A 74 14.97 3.45 1.94
CA THR A 74 15.76 2.56 1.08
C THR A 74 14.92 2.01 -0.07
N VAL A 75 15.59 1.49 -1.11
CA VAL A 75 14.90 0.83 -2.23
C VAL A 75 14.16 -0.41 -1.74
N GLU A 76 14.75 -1.13 -0.80
CA GLU A 76 14.19 -2.32 -0.15
C GLU A 76 12.91 -1.99 0.63
N GLU A 77 12.94 -0.98 1.50
CA GLU A 77 11.75 -0.56 2.25
C GLU A 77 10.61 -0.09 1.33
N ASN A 78 10.94 0.74 0.33
CA ASN A 78 9.97 1.19 -0.67
C ASN A 78 9.41 0.00 -1.49
N ALA A 79 10.23 -1.01 -1.78
CA ALA A 79 9.79 -2.22 -2.49
C ALA A 79 8.83 -3.05 -1.64
N THR A 80 9.12 -3.23 -0.35
CA THR A 80 8.21 -3.90 0.58
C THR A 80 6.90 -3.14 0.73
N LEU A 81 6.94 -1.80 0.81
CA LEU A 81 5.73 -0.99 0.86
C LEU A 81 4.91 -1.11 -0.42
N LEU A 82 5.53 -1.18 -1.61
CA LEU A 82 4.80 -1.46 -2.85
C LEU A 82 4.13 -2.83 -2.86
N ILE A 83 4.79 -3.84 -2.30
CA ILE A 83 4.20 -5.17 -2.11
C ILE A 83 3.00 -5.09 -1.17
N HIS A 84 3.11 -4.34 -0.08
CA HIS A 84 2.03 -4.09 0.87
C HIS A 84 0.82 -3.47 0.17
N GLU A 85 1.04 -2.37 -0.57
CA GLU A 85 -0.02 -1.68 -1.31
C GLU A 85 -0.70 -2.58 -2.35
N VAL A 86 0.08 -3.36 -3.13
CA VAL A 86 -0.49 -4.36 -4.04
C VAL A 86 -1.26 -5.45 -3.29
N GLY A 87 -0.82 -5.79 -2.08
CA GLY A 87 -1.51 -6.70 -1.17
C GLY A 87 -2.95 -6.31 -0.92
N HIS A 88 -3.24 -5.01 -0.71
CA HIS A 88 -4.62 -4.53 -0.54
C HIS A 88 -5.49 -4.78 -1.76
N LEU A 89 -4.94 -4.61 -2.96
CA LEU A 89 -5.68 -4.79 -4.22
C LEU A 89 -5.91 -6.26 -4.53
N LEU A 90 -4.89 -7.10 -4.38
CA LEU A 90 -4.98 -8.54 -4.67
C LEU A 90 -5.89 -9.28 -3.69
N ARG A 91 -5.94 -8.83 -2.42
CA ARG A 91 -6.84 -9.36 -1.40
C ARG A 91 -8.23 -8.71 -1.41
N ASP A 92 -8.49 -7.79 -2.34
CA ASP A 92 -9.73 -7.00 -2.46
C ASP A 92 -10.23 -6.43 -1.12
N HIS A 93 -9.34 -5.81 -0.35
CA HIS A 93 -9.69 -5.27 0.97
C HIS A 93 -10.83 -4.24 0.90
N GLU A 94 -10.91 -3.44 -0.17
CA GLU A 94 -12.00 -2.49 -0.35
C GLU A 94 -13.34 -3.19 -0.69
N GLY A 95 -13.34 -4.22 -1.53
CA GLY A 95 -14.54 -4.99 -1.85
C GLY A 95 -15.04 -5.83 -0.67
N ARG A 96 -14.12 -6.45 0.08
CA ARG A 96 -14.42 -7.19 1.33
C ARG A 96 -15.04 -6.27 2.38
N LYS A 97 -14.46 -5.08 2.60
CA LYS A 97 -15.04 -4.04 3.48
C LYS A 97 -16.50 -3.73 3.13
N LYS A 98 -16.77 -3.49 1.84
CA LYS A 98 -18.11 -3.15 1.34
C LYS A 98 -19.08 -4.31 1.55
N THR A 99 -18.65 -5.53 1.23
CA THR A 99 -19.46 -6.75 1.35
C THR A 99 -19.83 -7.03 2.80
N ALA A 100 -18.88 -6.83 3.74
CA ALA A 100 -19.11 -6.98 5.17
C ALA A 100 -19.90 -5.82 5.81
N GLY A 101 -20.22 -4.76 5.06
CA GLY A 101 -20.94 -3.59 5.57
C GLY A 101 -20.15 -2.78 6.60
N ILE A 102 -18.82 -2.86 6.58
CA ILE A 102 -17.93 -2.23 7.55
C ILE A 102 -17.88 -0.71 7.33
N ARG A 103 -18.15 0.04 8.41
CA ARG A 103 -18.23 1.52 8.40
C ARG A 103 -17.06 2.19 9.11
N ASP A 104 -16.39 1.51 10.04
CA ASP A 104 -15.18 2.04 10.67
C ASP A 104 -13.98 1.82 9.74
N HIS A 105 -13.74 2.80 8.87
CA HIS A 105 -12.65 2.75 7.90
C HIS A 105 -11.27 2.70 8.53
N ARG A 106 -11.08 3.31 9.69
CA ARG A 106 -9.77 3.34 10.35
C ARG A 106 -9.45 1.98 10.94
N ARG A 107 -10.40 1.39 11.66
CA ARG A 107 -10.23 0.04 12.20
C ARG A 107 -10.04 -0.98 11.09
N TRP A 108 -10.82 -0.89 10.01
CA TRP A 108 -10.65 -1.78 8.87
C TRP A 108 -9.28 -1.64 8.23
N ASN A 109 -8.79 -0.42 8.04
CA ASN A 109 -7.45 -0.18 7.51
C ASN A 109 -6.40 -0.84 8.41
N THR A 110 -6.43 -0.60 9.73
CA THR A 110 -5.51 -1.27 10.67
C THR A 110 -5.59 -2.80 10.60
N ALA A 111 -6.79 -3.37 10.59
CA ALA A 111 -6.99 -4.82 10.48
C ALA A 111 -6.42 -5.39 9.17
N SER A 112 -6.65 -4.68 8.06
CA SER A 112 -6.16 -5.07 6.74
C SER A 112 -4.66 -4.89 6.56
N ASP A 113 -4.07 -3.91 7.25
CA ASP A 113 -2.62 -3.72 7.31
C ASP A 113 -2.00 -4.85 8.13
N CYS A 114 -2.62 -5.25 9.26
CA CYS A 114 -2.19 -6.40 10.06
C CYS A 114 -2.15 -7.71 9.25
N GLU A 115 -3.18 -8.02 8.44
CA GLU A 115 -3.24 -9.20 7.54
C GLU A 115 -2.11 -9.22 6.49
N ILE A 116 -1.56 -8.06 6.14
CA ILE A 116 -0.47 -7.98 5.16
C ILE A 116 0.88 -7.95 5.88
N ASN A 117 0.99 -7.15 6.94
CA ASN A 117 2.25 -6.87 7.61
C ASN A 117 2.81 -8.08 8.35
N ASP A 118 1.96 -8.98 8.84
CA ASP A 118 2.43 -10.20 9.48
C ASP A 118 3.12 -11.16 8.50
N ASP A 119 2.60 -11.32 7.28
CA ASP A 119 3.27 -12.03 6.17
C ASP A 119 4.64 -11.38 5.86
N LEU A 120 4.66 -10.05 5.68
CA LEU A 120 5.88 -9.30 5.36
C LEU A 120 6.93 -9.42 6.48
N HIS A 121 6.48 -9.36 7.73
CA HIS A 121 7.31 -9.48 8.92
C HIS A 121 7.86 -10.90 9.07
N ALA A 122 7.03 -11.94 8.88
CA ALA A 122 7.45 -13.33 8.93
C ALA A 122 8.49 -13.67 7.86
N GLU A 123 8.44 -13.01 6.71
CA GLU A 123 9.44 -13.12 5.63
C GLU A 123 10.70 -12.25 5.87
N GLY A 124 10.72 -11.42 6.91
CA GLY A 124 11.83 -10.52 7.22
C GLY A 124 12.00 -9.37 6.22
N LEU A 125 10.93 -8.97 5.53
CA LEU A 125 10.97 -7.84 4.61
C LEU A 125 10.90 -6.51 5.39
N PRO A 126 11.77 -5.54 5.09
CA PRO A 126 11.80 -4.29 5.84
C PRO A 126 10.63 -3.40 5.45
N LEU A 127 9.87 -2.91 6.43
CA LEU A 127 8.87 -1.87 6.28
C LEU A 127 9.34 -0.60 7.01
N PRO A 128 9.05 0.60 6.47
CA PRO A 128 9.29 1.85 7.18
C PRO A 128 8.58 1.95 8.53
N GLY A 129 9.27 2.48 9.55
CA GLY A 129 8.67 2.80 10.85
C GLY A 129 8.20 1.57 11.63
N ASP A 130 7.07 1.73 12.33
CA ASP A 130 6.45 0.70 13.16
C ASP A 130 5.08 0.30 12.55
N PRO A 131 5.07 -0.58 11.52
CA PRO A 131 3.83 -1.01 10.88
C PRO A 131 2.96 -1.83 11.86
N PRO A 132 1.62 -1.68 11.84
CA PRO A 132 0.75 -2.40 12.75
C PRO A 132 0.88 -3.92 12.53
N LEU A 133 1.03 -4.64 13.63
CA LEU A 133 1.09 -6.11 13.66
C LEU A 133 0.01 -6.66 14.61
N PRO A 134 -0.56 -7.85 14.34
CA PRO A 134 -1.58 -8.47 15.19
C PRO A 134 -1.19 -8.54 16.69
N GLY A 135 0.08 -8.84 16.97
CA GLY A 135 0.61 -8.97 18.32
C GLY A 135 0.52 -7.68 19.17
N GLU A 136 0.53 -6.50 18.55
CA GLU A 136 0.36 -5.21 19.25
C GLU A 136 -1.05 -5.05 19.84
N TYR A 137 -2.01 -5.81 19.31
CA TYR A 137 -3.40 -5.83 19.74
C TYR A 137 -3.74 -7.08 20.56
N GLY A 138 -2.75 -7.90 20.92
CA GLY A 138 -2.95 -9.16 21.63
C GLY A 138 -3.58 -10.27 20.77
N LEU A 139 -3.49 -10.14 19.44
CA LEU A 139 -4.05 -11.09 18.48
C LEU A 139 -2.96 -12.02 17.94
N PRO A 140 -3.28 -13.28 17.58
CA PRO A 140 -2.35 -14.15 16.87
C PRO A 140 -2.10 -13.65 15.44
N GLY A 141 -0.92 -13.95 14.89
CA GLY A 141 -0.62 -13.73 13.47
C GLY A 141 -1.21 -14.82 12.56
N GLY A 142 -1.37 -14.51 11.27
CA GLY A 142 -1.80 -15.43 10.23
C GLY A 142 -3.32 -15.51 9.99
N ASP A 143 -4.07 -14.55 10.52
CA ASP A 143 -5.53 -14.44 10.36
C ASP A 143 -5.90 -13.33 9.35
N THR A 144 -7.17 -13.26 8.96
CA THR A 144 -7.64 -12.27 7.97
C THR A 144 -8.08 -10.96 8.61
N ALA A 145 -8.20 -9.90 7.81
CA ALA A 145 -8.70 -8.59 8.22
C ALA A 145 -10.08 -8.67 8.90
N GLU A 146 -10.97 -9.58 8.50
CA GLU A 146 -12.26 -9.77 9.18
C GLU A 146 -12.13 -10.36 10.58
N ILE A 147 -11.11 -11.18 10.84
CA ILE A 147 -10.83 -11.72 12.17
C ILE A 147 -10.20 -10.64 13.05
N TYR A 148 -9.40 -9.75 12.46
CA TYR A 148 -8.73 -8.65 13.17
C TYR A 148 -9.63 -7.41 13.43
N TYR A 149 -10.77 -7.27 12.76
CA TYR A 149 -11.69 -6.13 12.86
C TYR A 149 -12.72 -6.25 14.00
#